data_AF-A0A0F9HCA9-F1
#
_entry.id   AF-A0A0F9HCA9-F1
#
_cell.length_a   1.000
_cell.length_b   1.000
_cell.length_c   1.000
_cell.angle_alpha   90.00
_cell.angle_beta   90.00
_cell.angle_gamma   90.00
#
_symmetry.space_group_name_H-M   'P 1'
#
loop_
_entity.id
_entity.type
_entity.pdbx_description
1 polymer ?
#
loop_
_entity_poly.entity_id
_entity_poly.type
_entity_poly.pdbx_seq_one_letter_code
_entity_poly.pdbx_strand_id
1 'polypeptide(L)'
;MPKIPEARGKLQGRPQGFDQRELGRNTVPSSVDTILQAYMKYFGDRTLLSGGAITDAGSGVAAIASLTAWCKETDSETATGRFFSYGGASTSTLTDLTTHYIYVDYNGGTPQLVTATDKTTHGFKLDHILVGTIFRNGATLHFHEVDKIGIGGIGRSDMHHREEHTAHRASGLVTSDGGSLALSVTSGVIYEGMSRHPSVVDGSTWSTWHYNFTGGVWVEVTGQSAVSNTQYNNIGSGTGLVNLTSNRYAV
;
A
#
# COMPACT_ATOMS: atom_id res chain seq x y z
N MET A 1 -72.55 51.39 -12.41
CA MET A 1 -71.51 52.11 -11.64
C MET A 1 -71.33 51.43 -10.29
N PRO A 2 -70.31 50.55 -10.13
CA PRO A 2 -70.08 49.83 -8.88
C PRO A 2 -69.14 50.60 -7.96
N LYS A 3 -69.53 50.73 -6.69
CA LYS A 3 -68.71 51.30 -5.61
C LYS A 3 -67.52 50.38 -5.30
N ILE A 4 -66.35 50.99 -5.13
CA ILE A 4 -65.08 50.35 -4.78
C ILE A 4 -65.13 49.86 -3.32
N PRO A 5 -64.88 48.57 -3.03
CA PRO A 5 -64.70 48.10 -1.65
C PRO A 5 -63.23 48.20 -1.21
N GLU A 6 -62.99 48.84 -0.06
CA GLU A 6 -61.70 48.86 0.64
C GLU A 6 -61.40 47.49 1.28
N ALA A 7 -60.24 46.90 0.95
CA ALA A 7 -59.74 45.69 1.59
C ALA A 7 -59.11 46.02 2.95
N ARG A 8 -59.92 46.06 4.01
CA ARG A 8 -59.47 46.02 5.41
C ARG A 8 -59.44 44.58 5.90
N GLY A 9 -58.30 43.91 5.72
CA GLY A 9 -58.05 42.58 6.26
C GLY A 9 -56.56 42.28 6.19
N LYS A 10 -55.97 41.79 7.29
CA LYS A 10 -54.54 41.45 7.37
C LYS A 10 -54.15 40.54 6.21
N LEU A 11 -53.07 40.86 5.49
CA LEU A 11 -52.48 40.03 4.44
C LEU A 11 -52.06 38.66 5.04
N GLN A 12 -52.99 37.71 5.06
CA GLN A 12 -52.73 36.30 5.30
C GLN A 12 -52.64 35.62 3.92
N GLY A 13 -51.41 35.43 3.45
CA GLY A 13 -51.12 34.72 2.19
C GLY A 13 -50.18 35.52 1.29
N ARG A 14 -48.89 35.16 1.29
CA ARG A 14 -48.00 35.48 0.16
C ARG A 14 -48.26 34.49 -0.97
N PRO A 15 -48.07 34.91 -2.24
CA PRO A 15 -48.36 34.10 -3.41
C PRO A 15 -47.61 32.76 -3.38
N GLN A 16 -48.30 31.73 -3.86
CA GLN A 16 -47.73 30.40 -4.10
C GLN A 16 -46.48 30.54 -4.98
N GLY A 17 -45.33 30.19 -4.43
CA GLY A 17 -44.03 30.30 -5.07
C GLY A 17 -43.22 29.03 -4.83
N PHE A 18 -43.08 28.26 -5.91
CA PHE A 18 -42.17 27.13 -6.16
C PHE A 18 -42.23 25.95 -5.17
N ASP A 19 -42.93 24.90 -5.61
CA ASP A 19 -42.82 23.54 -5.12
C ASP A 19 -41.32 23.17 -5.03
N GLN A 20 -40.82 22.90 -3.82
CA GLN A 20 -39.47 22.35 -3.61
C GLN A 20 -39.41 20.84 -3.87
N ARG A 21 -40.32 20.34 -4.70
CA ARG A 21 -40.22 19.00 -5.24
C ARG A 21 -39.53 19.11 -6.59
N GLU A 22 -38.45 18.36 -6.70
CA GLU A 22 -37.67 18.19 -7.93
C GLU A 22 -36.78 19.38 -8.29
N LEU A 23 -35.58 19.39 -7.70
CA LEU A 23 -34.33 19.55 -8.43
C LEU A 23 -33.18 19.27 -7.46
N GLY A 24 -32.34 18.30 -7.82
CA GLY A 24 -31.31 17.69 -6.98
C GLY A 24 -30.42 18.70 -6.27
N ARG A 25 -30.74 18.95 -4.99
CA ARG A 25 -29.88 19.75 -4.12
C ARG A 25 -28.83 18.81 -3.54
N ASN A 26 -27.72 18.75 -4.27
CA ASN A 26 -26.39 18.39 -3.80
C ASN A 26 -26.05 19.30 -2.61
N THR A 27 -26.63 19.01 -1.45
CA THR A 27 -26.44 19.79 -0.24
C THR A 27 -25.20 19.20 0.41
N VAL A 28 -24.06 19.85 0.19
CA VAL A 28 -22.82 19.54 0.91
C VAL A 28 -23.17 19.50 2.41
N PRO A 29 -22.85 18.42 3.14
CA PRO A 29 -23.20 18.31 4.55
C PRO A 29 -22.62 19.50 5.33
N SER A 30 -23.47 20.21 6.06
CA SER A 30 -23.16 21.51 6.65
C SER A 30 -22.42 21.43 7.99
N SER A 31 -21.65 20.37 8.26
CA SER A 31 -20.69 20.36 9.35
C SER A 31 -19.44 19.57 8.99
N VAL A 32 -18.27 20.05 9.44
CA VAL A 32 -17.00 19.33 9.26
C VAL A 32 -17.09 17.93 9.89
N ASP A 33 -17.85 17.78 10.98
CA ASP A 33 -18.14 16.50 11.62
C ASP A 33 -18.99 15.54 10.75
N THR A 34 -19.92 16.04 9.93
CA THR A 34 -20.69 15.19 9.01
C THR A 34 -19.86 14.74 7.82
N ILE A 35 -18.88 15.54 7.38
CA ILE A 35 -17.95 15.17 6.30
C ILE A 35 -16.90 14.16 6.80
N LEU A 36 -16.33 14.35 7.99
CA LEU A 36 -15.39 13.41 8.59
C LEU A 36 -16.07 12.07 8.95
N GLN A 37 -17.26 12.10 9.55
CA GLN A 37 -18.03 10.89 9.81
C GLN A 37 -18.44 10.19 8.51
N ALA A 38 -18.81 10.93 7.46
CA ALA A 38 -19.07 10.33 6.14
C ALA A 38 -17.81 9.70 5.54
N TYR A 39 -16.65 10.35 5.66
CA TYR A 39 -15.38 9.80 5.19
C TYR A 39 -15.05 8.47 5.87
N MET A 40 -15.09 8.45 7.21
CA MET A 40 -14.84 7.22 7.98
C MET A 40 -15.90 6.14 7.76
N LYS A 41 -17.14 6.53 7.42
CA LYS A 41 -18.25 5.61 7.15
C LYS A 41 -18.08 4.86 5.82
N TYR A 42 -17.56 5.53 4.79
CA TYR A 42 -17.51 4.98 3.42
C TYR A 42 -16.12 4.52 2.99
N PHE A 43 -15.05 5.19 3.42
CA PHE A 43 -13.68 5.01 2.89
C PHE A 43 -12.67 4.43 3.89
N GLY A 44 -13.11 3.97 5.06
CA GLY A 44 -12.22 3.23 5.97
C GLY A 44 -11.85 1.87 5.37
N ASP A 45 -10.58 1.48 5.53
CA ASP A 45 -10.16 0.09 5.38
C ASP A 45 -10.30 -0.64 6.71
N ARG A 46 -10.63 -1.94 6.65
CA ARG A 46 -10.76 -2.79 7.83
C ARG A 46 -9.48 -2.71 8.67
N THR A 47 -9.62 -2.50 9.97
CA THR A 47 -8.48 -2.12 10.81
C THR A 47 -8.57 -2.76 12.19
N LEU A 48 -7.52 -3.48 12.58
CA LEU A 48 -7.26 -3.79 13.98
C LEU A 48 -6.64 -2.56 14.66
N LEU A 49 -7.31 -2.01 15.67
CA LEU A 49 -6.93 -0.73 16.30
C LEU A 49 -6.07 -0.95 17.55
N SER A 50 -6.47 -1.86 18.42
CA SER A 50 -5.76 -2.15 19.67
C SER A 50 -6.10 -3.55 20.21
N GLY A 51 -5.28 -4.05 21.13
CA GLY A 51 -5.46 -5.38 21.74
C GLY A 51 -5.06 -6.52 20.81
N GLY A 52 -5.72 -7.68 20.98
CA GLY A 52 -5.59 -8.83 20.08
C GLY A 52 -4.35 -9.70 20.27
N ALA A 53 -3.64 -9.54 21.39
CA ALA A 53 -2.47 -10.35 21.71
C ALA A 53 -2.80 -11.84 21.67
N ILE A 54 -1.91 -12.62 21.07
CA ILE A 54 -1.98 -14.06 20.92
C ILE A 54 -1.03 -14.67 21.95
N THR A 55 -1.56 -15.58 22.77
CA THR A 55 -0.74 -16.34 23.72
C THR A 55 -0.94 -17.84 23.56
N ASP A 56 0.11 -18.60 23.85
CA ASP A 56 0.12 -20.05 23.85
C ASP A 56 0.41 -20.55 25.27
N ALA A 57 -0.45 -21.45 25.77
CA ALA A 57 -0.28 -22.11 27.06
C ALA A 57 0.29 -23.53 26.94
N GLY A 58 0.77 -23.93 25.76
CA GLY A 58 1.35 -25.26 25.50
C GLY A 58 0.33 -26.37 25.33
N SER A 59 -0.87 -26.04 24.84
CA SER A 59 -1.98 -26.99 24.63
C SER A 59 -2.37 -27.13 23.16
N GLY A 60 -1.72 -26.39 22.26
CA GLY A 60 -2.15 -26.23 20.87
C GLY A 60 -3.44 -25.43 20.70
N VAL A 61 -3.84 -24.69 21.75
CA VAL A 61 -4.94 -23.73 21.76
C VAL A 61 -4.35 -22.33 21.94
N ALA A 62 -4.64 -21.44 21.00
CA ALA A 62 -4.29 -20.03 21.12
C ALA A 62 -5.36 -19.29 21.92
N ALA A 63 -4.94 -18.45 22.87
CA ALA A 63 -5.80 -17.48 23.52
C ALA A 63 -5.62 -16.11 22.88
N ILE A 64 -6.73 -15.46 22.55
CA ILE A 64 -6.78 -14.14 21.92
C ILE A 64 -7.34 -13.15 22.93
N ALA A 65 -6.54 -12.15 23.29
CA ALA A 65 -6.96 -11.08 24.18
C ALA A 65 -8.07 -10.22 23.56
N SER A 66 -8.76 -9.45 24.40
CA SER A 66 -9.73 -8.45 23.94
C SER A 66 -9.11 -7.48 22.93
N LEU A 67 -9.90 -7.03 21.96
CA LEU A 67 -9.46 -6.09 20.93
C LEU A 67 -10.54 -5.07 20.57
N THR A 68 -10.09 -4.00 19.92
CA THR A 68 -10.97 -3.04 19.24
C THR A 68 -10.61 -2.96 17.78
N ALA A 69 -11.62 -2.81 16.92
CA ALA A 69 -11.44 -2.80 15.49
C ALA A 69 -12.50 -1.97 14.77
N TRP A 70 -12.24 -1.71 13.50
CA TRP A 70 -13.16 -1.09 12.56
C TRP A 70 -13.33 -2.00 11.34
N CYS A 71 -14.56 -2.23 10.89
CA CYS A 71 -14.86 -2.98 9.67
C CYS A 71 -16.20 -2.53 9.06
N LYS A 72 -16.60 -3.09 7.92
CA LYS A 72 -17.97 -2.93 7.40
C LYS A 72 -18.94 -3.85 8.16
N GLU A 73 -20.20 -3.44 8.31
CA GLU A 73 -21.20 -4.26 9.01
C GLU A 73 -21.57 -5.55 8.26
N THR A 74 -21.30 -5.60 6.96
CA THR A 74 -21.36 -6.77 6.09
C THR A 74 -20.25 -6.68 5.04
N ASP A 75 -19.93 -7.81 4.40
CA ASP A 75 -19.04 -7.87 3.24
C ASP A 75 -19.61 -7.14 1.99
N SER A 76 -19.61 -5.80 2.03
CA SER A 76 -20.05 -4.94 0.93
C SER A 76 -19.39 -3.57 1.00
N GLU A 77 -18.97 -3.05 -0.15
CA GLU A 77 -18.35 -1.71 -0.25
C GLU A 77 -19.32 -0.59 0.17
N THR A 78 -20.62 -0.81 -0.03
CA THR A 78 -21.69 0.15 0.32
C THR A 78 -22.16 0.06 1.77
N ALA A 79 -21.77 -0.99 2.49
CA ALA A 79 -22.16 -1.19 3.88
C ALA A 79 -21.59 -0.09 4.79
N THR A 80 -22.26 0.12 5.92
CA THR A 80 -21.83 1.11 6.91
C THR A 80 -20.61 0.59 7.68
N GLY A 81 -19.58 1.42 7.84
CA GLY A 81 -18.46 1.13 8.74
C GLY A 81 -18.88 1.14 10.22
N ARG A 82 -18.34 0.20 11.00
CA ARG A 82 -18.63 0.01 12.42
C ARG A 82 -17.33 -0.11 13.22
N PHE A 83 -17.25 0.67 14.29
CA PHE A 83 -16.34 0.37 15.39
C PHE A 83 -16.95 -0.71 16.28
N PHE A 84 -16.14 -1.65 16.71
CA PHE A 84 -16.57 -2.68 17.64
C PHE A 84 -15.45 -3.11 18.57
N SER A 85 -15.85 -3.72 19.69
CA SER A 85 -14.97 -4.38 20.63
C SER A 85 -15.26 -5.87 20.64
N TYR A 86 -14.22 -6.68 20.76
CA TYR A 86 -14.33 -8.11 20.96
C TYR A 86 -13.71 -8.47 22.31
N GLY A 87 -14.42 -9.26 23.12
CA GLY A 87 -14.02 -9.58 24.49
C GLY A 87 -12.78 -10.48 24.61
N GLY A 88 -12.33 -11.07 23.50
CA GLY A 88 -11.32 -12.12 23.52
C GLY A 88 -11.94 -13.50 23.70
N ALA A 89 -11.25 -14.53 23.21
CA ALA A 89 -11.60 -15.92 23.43
C ALA A 89 -10.41 -16.82 23.11
N SER A 90 -10.54 -18.10 23.43
CA SER A 90 -9.63 -19.12 22.95
C SER A 90 -10.15 -19.73 21.65
N THR A 91 -9.21 -20.10 20.78
CA THR A 91 -9.49 -20.98 19.65
C THR A 91 -9.92 -22.36 20.14
N SER A 92 -10.51 -23.16 19.24
CA SER A 92 -10.46 -24.61 19.43
C SER A 92 -9.03 -25.11 19.23
N THR A 93 -8.74 -26.32 19.70
CA THR A 93 -7.51 -27.05 19.42
C THR A 93 -7.22 -27.01 17.91
N LEU A 94 -6.14 -26.31 17.52
CA LEU A 94 -5.79 -26.13 16.11
C LEU A 94 -5.32 -27.45 15.50
N THR A 95 -5.49 -27.64 14.20
CA THR A 95 -4.99 -28.84 13.52
C THR A 95 -3.46 -28.86 13.55
N ASP A 96 -2.88 -30.02 13.87
CA ASP A 96 -1.43 -30.14 13.92
C ASP A 96 -0.79 -30.02 12.53
N LEU A 97 0.46 -29.55 12.50
CA LEU A 97 1.27 -29.34 11.29
C LEU A 97 0.55 -28.53 10.20
N THR A 98 -0.32 -27.61 10.60
CA THR A 98 -1.16 -26.83 9.70
C THR A 98 -1.15 -25.35 10.07
N THR A 99 -1.07 -24.49 9.06
CA THR A 99 -1.20 -23.04 9.21
C THR A 99 -2.66 -22.64 9.33
N HIS A 100 -2.96 -21.84 10.34
CA HIS A 100 -4.27 -21.29 10.63
C HIS A 100 -4.20 -19.76 10.59
N TYR A 101 -5.20 -19.16 9.95
CA TYR A 101 -5.48 -17.74 10.00
C TYR A 101 -6.55 -17.50 11.05
N ILE A 102 -6.24 -16.64 12.02
CA ILE A 102 -7.11 -16.31 13.13
C ILE A 102 -7.67 -14.92 12.88
N TYR A 103 -8.98 -14.80 12.82
CA TYR A 103 -9.65 -13.54 12.54
C TYR A 103 -10.92 -13.38 13.37
N VAL A 104 -11.34 -12.13 13.55
CA VAL A 104 -12.66 -11.81 14.12
C VAL A 104 -13.60 -11.46 12.99
N ASP A 105 -14.71 -12.19 12.89
CA ASP A 105 -15.83 -11.90 12.02
C ASP A 105 -16.83 -11.03 12.80
N TYR A 106 -17.21 -9.86 12.27
CA TYR A 106 -18.18 -8.97 12.90
C TYR A 106 -19.57 -9.60 13.04
N ASN A 107 -19.91 -10.53 12.14
CA ASN A 107 -21.11 -11.38 12.20
C ASN A 107 -22.39 -10.60 12.56
N GLY A 108 -22.68 -9.55 11.80
CA GLY A 108 -23.90 -8.76 11.94
C GLY A 108 -24.06 -8.07 13.31
N GLY A 109 -22.97 -7.75 14.00
CA GLY A 109 -22.99 -7.08 15.30
C GLY A 109 -22.76 -8.00 16.50
N THR A 110 -22.51 -9.29 16.27
CA THR A 110 -22.12 -10.26 17.31
C THR A 110 -20.74 -10.83 16.97
N PRO A 111 -19.65 -10.08 17.23
CA PRO A 111 -18.33 -10.48 16.76
C PRO A 111 -17.89 -11.83 17.33
N GLN A 112 -17.31 -12.67 16.48
CA GLN A 112 -16.89 -14.02 16.82
C GLN A 112 -15.45 -14.31 16.37
N LEU A 113 -14.73 -15.10 17.17
CA LEU A 113 -13.41 -15.59 16.77
C LEU A 113 -13.57 -16.78 15.82
N VAL A 114 -12.89 -16.70 14.68
CA VAL A 114 -12.91 -17.74 13.65
C VAL A 114 -11.49 -18.13 13.30
N THR A 115 -11.32 -19.41 12.99
CA THR A 115 -10.06 -20.00 12.55
C THR A 115 -10.26 -20.64 11.19
N ALA A 116 -9.37 -20.38 10.23
CA ALA A 116 -9.43 -20.97 8.90
C ALA A 116 -8.05 -21.40 8.41
N THR A 117 -7.99 -22.35 7.48
CA THR A 117 -6.74 -22.80 6.84
C THR A 117 -6.56 -22.22 5.43
N ASP A 118 -7.59 -21.62 4.87
CA ASP A 118 -7.53 -20.85 3.63
C ASP A 118 -7.61 -19.35 3.94
N LYS A 119 -6.71 -18.57 3.37
CA LYS A 119 -6.70 -17.11 3.52
C LYS A 119 -7.88 -16.44 2.82
N THR A 120 -8.49 -17.06 1.82
CA THR A 120 -9.58 -16.45 1.06
C THR A 120 -10.88 -16.31 1.86
N THR A 121 -11.02 -17.07 2.96
CA THR A 121 -12.20 -17.01 3.85
C THR A 121 -12.37 -15.67 4.55
N HIS A 122 -11.27 -14.96 4.79
CA HIS A 122 -11.25 -13.64 5.42
C HIS A 122 -10.55 -12.58 4.55
N GLY A 123 -9.56 -12.97 3.76
CA GLY A 123 -8.64 -12.06 3.07
C GLY A 123 -9.30 -11.06 2.13
N PHE A 124 -10.48 -11.38 1.59
CA PHE A 124 -11.24 -10.51 0.69
C PHE A 124 -12.57 -10.04 1.29
N LYS A 125 -12.72 -10.13 2.62
CA LYS A 125 -13.94 -9.78 3.35
C LYS A 125 -13.82 -8.44 4.04
N LEU A 126 -14.83 -7.59 3.89
CA LEU A 126 -14.82 -6.23 4.45
C LEU A 126 -15.27 -6.16 5.92
N ASP A 127 -15.88 -7.23 6.43
CA ASP A 127 -16.41 -7.41 7.79
C ASP A 127 -15.55 -8.34 8.67
N HIS A 128 -14.39 -8.78 8.16
CA HIS A 128 -13.46 -9.68 8.85
C HIS A 128 -12.14 -9.00 9.18
N ILE A 129 -11.63 -9.19 10.39
CA ILE A 129 -10.38 -8.60 10.90
C ILE A 129 -9.37 -9.70 11.21
N LEU A 130 -8.31 -9.81 10.40
CA LEU A 130 -7.20 -10.72 10.68
C LEU A 130 -6.45 -10.27 11.94
N VAL A 131 -6.24 -11.21 12.86
CA VAL A 131 -5.50 -10.99 14.12
C VAL A 131 -4.10 -11.56 14.02
N GLY A 132 -3.94 -12.73 13.41
CA GLY A 132 -2.65 -13.38 13.28
C GLY A 132 -2.68 -14.65 12.47
N THR A 133 -1.49 -15.15 12.18
CA THR A 133 -1.26 -16.46 11.56
C THR A 133 -0.55 -17.35 12.55
N ILE A 134 -1.04 -18.58 12.72
CA ILE A 134 -0.53 -19.55 13.68
C ILE A 134 -0.22 -20.87 12.97
N PHE A 135 1.00 -21.36 13.11
CA PHE A 135 1.38 -22.72 12.74
C PHE A 135 1.54 -23.55 14.02
N ARG A 136 0.83 -24.68 14.07
CA ARG A 136 0.93 -25.61 15.20
C ARG A 136 1.94 -26.72 14.91
N ASN A 137 2.79 -27.01 15.88
CA ASN A 137 3.69 -28.16 15.89
C ASN A 137 3.60 -28.89 17.24
N GLY A 138 2.85 -29.99 17.27
CA GLY A 138 2.57 -30.75 18.49
C GLY A 138 1.75 -29.93 19.48
N ALA A 139 2.36 -29.54 20.59
CA ALA A 139 1.74 -28.70 21.63
C ALA A 139 2.10 -27.21 21.50
N THR A 140 3.12 -26.89 20.69
CA THR A 140 3.69 -25.56 20.54
C THR A 140 3.02 -24.82 19.39
N LEU A 141 2.73 -23.53 19.61
CA LEU A 141 2.25 -22.63 18.58
C LEU A 141 3.36 -21.65 18.15
N HIS A 142 3.59 -21.57 16.85
CA HIS A 142 4.43 -20.55 16.22
C HIS A 142 3.51 -19.53 15.57
N PHE A 143 3.55 -18.27 16.01
CA PHE A 143 2.60 -17.28 15.54
C PHE A 143 3.24 -15.96 15.17
N HIS A 144 2.59 -15.32 14.19
CA HIS A 144 2.84 -13.94 13.80
C HIS A 144 1.55 -13.16 14.06
N GLU A 145 1.64 -12.18 14.95
CA GLU A 145 0.57 -11.21 15.16
C GLU A 145 0.56 -10.21 14.01
N VAL A 146 -0.64 -9.86 13.55
CA VAL A 146 -0.79 -8.76 12.61
C VAL A 146 -0.59 -7.45 13.36
N ASP A 147 0.24 -6.58 12.81
CA ASP A 147 0.45 -5.24 13.37
C ASP A 147 -0.87 -4.43 13.29
N LYS A 148 -1.02 -3.41 14.13
CA LYS A 148 -2.21 -2.55 14.22
C LYS A 148 -2.16 -1.48 13.12
N ILE A 149 -2.01 -1.95 11.89
CA ILE A 149 -1.79 -1.13 10.69
C ILE A 149 -3.13 -0.61 10.20
N GLY A 150 -3.65 0.39 10.91
CA GLY A 150 -4.83 1.14 10.47
C GLY A 150 -4.52 2.09 9.33
N ILE A 151 -4.87 3.37 9.49
CA ILE A 151 -4.71 4.45 8.50
C ILE A 151 -3.25 4.62 7.99
N GLY A 152 -2.25 4.04 8.66
CA GLY A 152 -0.85 4.02 8.22
C GLY A 152 -0.46 2.82 7.34
N GLY A 153 -1.40 1.95 6.96
CA GLY A 153 -1.14 0.74 6.16
C GLY A 153 -0.42 1.06 4.86
N ILE A 154 -0.93 2.01 4.07
CA ILE A 154 -0.33 2.38 2.79
C ILE A 154 1.08 2.95 2.92
N GLY A 155 1.34 3.79 3.94
CA GLY A 155 2.66 4.34 4.19
C GLY A 155 3.67 3.29 4.67
N ARG A 156 3.21 2.30 5.45
CA ARG A 156 4.05 1.17 5.83
C ARG A 156 4.25 0.17 4.69
N SER A 157 3.26 -0.03 3.83
CA SER A 157 3.43 -0.81 2.59
C SER A 157 4.42 -0.14 1.64
N ASP A 158 4.42 1.19 1.54
CA ASP A 158 5.44 1.94 0.81
C ASP A 158 6.84 1.72 1.40
N MET A 159 6.99 1.91 2.72
CA MET A 159 8.27 1.67 3.39
C MET A 159 8.74 0.22 3.30
N HIS A 160 7.84 -0.75 3.43
CA HIS A 160 8.14 -2.16 3.26
C HIS A 160 8.74 -2.44 1.88
N HIS A 161 8.12 -1.94 0.81
CA HIS A 161 8.68 -2.08 -0.54
C HIS A 161 10.07 -1.44 -0.65
N ARG A 162 10.27 -0.25 -0.07
CA ARG A 162 11.57 0.46 -0.09
C ARG A 162 12.66 -0.26 0.71
N GLU A 163 12.29 -0.95 1.78
CA GLU A 163 13.19 -1.78 2.60
C GLU A 163 13.56 -3.09 1.88
N GLU A 164 12.61 -3.74 1.21
CA GLU A 164 12.89 -4.94 0.42
C GLU A 164 13.81 -4.62 -0.75
N HIS A 165 13.50 -3.57 -1.53
CA HIS A 165 14.43 -3.03 -2.49
C HIS A 165 14.27 -1.52 -2.67
N THR A 166 15.39 -0.82 -2.84
CA THR A 166 15.40 0.63 -3.08
C THR A 166 14.63 1.01 -4.35
N ALA A 167 14.65 0.18 -5.40
CA ALA A 167 13.85 0.37 -6.60
C ALA A 167 13.64 -0.95 -7.37
N HIS A 168 12.48 -1.11 -8.01
CA HIS A 168 12.11 -2.29 -8.79
C HIS A 168 11.82 -1.93 -10.24
N ARG A 169 12.41 -2.67 -11.18
CA ARG A 169 12.06 -2.57 -12.61
C ARG A 169 10.69 -3.20 -12.85
N ALA A 170 9.75 -2.42 -13.36
CA ALA A 170 8.46 -2.93 -13.83
C ALA A 170 8.50 -3.35 -15.32
N SER A 171 9.18 -2.57 -16.16
CA SER A 171 9.27 -2.83 -17.61
C SER A 171 10.39 -2.02 -18.27
N GLY A 172 10.77 -2.34 -19.51
CA GLY A 172 11.77 -1.58 -20.27
C GLY A 172 13.17 -1.69 -19.67
N LEU A 173 14.00 -0.63 -19.71
CA LEU A 173 15.37 -0.64 -19.15
C LEU A 173 16.20 -1.87 -19.56
N VAL A 174 15.97 -2.38 -20.77
CA VAL A 174 16.75 -3.48 -21.32
C VAL A 174 18.02 -2.88 -21.90
N THR A 175 19.16 -3.33 -21.38
CA THR A 175 20.48 -3.00 -21.93
C THR A 175 20.79 -3.94 -23.09
N SER A 176 21.28 -3.39 -24.20
CA SER A 176 21.70 -4.15 -25.37
C SER A 176 22.92 -3.53 -26.04
N ASP A 177 23.53 -4.30 -26.96
CA ASP A 177 24.50 -3.78 -27.92
C ASP A 177 23.83 -2.72 -28.79
N GLY A 178 24.37 -1.49 -28.76
CA GLY A 178 23.92 -0.36 -29.57
C GLY A 178 24.60 -0.30 -30.95
N GLY A 179 25.49 -1.24 -31.26
CA GLY A 179 26.38 -1.23 -32.41
C GLY A 179 27.82 -0.89 -31.99
N SER A 180 28.62 -0.39 -32.94
CA SER A 180 30.08 -0.20 -32.80
C SER A 180 30.52 0.50 -31.50
N LEU A 181 30.77 -0.29 -30.45
CA LEU A 181 31.14 0.14 -29.09
C LEU A 181 30.06 0.98 -28.37
N ALA A 182 28.80 0.90 -28.78
CA ALA A 182 27.73 1.69 -28.20
C ALA A 182 26.91 0.87 -27.19
N LEU A 183 26.50 1.50 -26.09
CA LEU A 183 25.51 0.94 -25.17
C LEU A 183 24.13 1.46 -25.56
N SER A 184 23.15 0.58 -25.74
CA SER A 184 21.75 0.98 -25.87
C SER A 184 20.96 0.55 -24.63
N VAL A 185 20.01 1.38 -24.22
CA VAL A 185 19.05 1.05 -23.18
C VAL A 185 17.66 1.52 -23.60
N THR A 186 16.65 0.68 -23.43
CA THR A 186 15.27 1.07 -23.76
C THR A 186 14.69 1.94 -22.65
N SER A 187 13.80 2.90 -22.98
CA SER A 187 12.93 3.52 -21.97
C SER A 187 12.18 2.46 -21.16
N GLY A 188 11.92 2.73 -19.88
CA GLY A 188 11.22 1.81 -19.01
C GLY A 188 10.64 2.46 -17.78
N VAL A 189 10.21 1.64 -16.84
CA VAL A 189 9.53 2.07 -15.62
C VAL A 189 10.19 1.43 -14.41
N ILE A 190 10.48 2.26 -13.42
CA ILE A 190 10.94 1.85 -12.10
C ILE A 190 9.86 2.23 -11.08
N TYR A 191 9.66 1.40 -10.07
CA TYR A 191 8.98 1.78 -8.84
C TYR A 191 9.99 1.99 -7.72
N GLU A 192 9.91 3.11 -7.03
CA GLU A 192 10.54 3.31 -5.72
C GLU A 192 9.41 3.35 -4.68
N GLY A 193 9.31 2.29 -3.86
CA GLY A 193 8.11 2.07 -3.06
C GLY A 193 6.87 1.99 -3.95
N MET A 194 5.88 2.82 -3.68
CA MET A 194 4.66 2.97 -4.48
C MET A 194 4.77 4.06 -5.57
N SER A 195 5.88 4.79 -5.62
CA SER A 195 6.09 5.86 -6.59
C SER A 195 6.56 5.31 -7.93
N ARG A 196 5.83 5.63 -9.01
CA ARG A 196 6.13 5.17 -10.37
C ARG A 196 6.96 6.21 -11.12
N HIS A 197 8.14 5.82 -11.57
CA HIS A 197 9.07 6.65 -12.32
C HIS A 197 9.22 6.15 -13.76
N PRO A 198 8.60 6.80 -14.75
CA PRO A 198 8.94 6.55 -16.16
C PRO A 198 10.32 7.14 -16.45
N SER A 199 11.17 6.35 -17.08
CA SER A 199 12.46 6.80 -17.59
C SER A 199 12.33 7.17 -19.06
N VAL A 200 12.92 8.30 -19.43
CA VAL A 200 13.22 8.65 -20.81
C VAL A 200 14.68 8.34 -21.00
N VAL A 201 15.01 7.53 -22.00
CA VAL A 201 16.42 7.27 -22.32
C VAL A 201 16.92 8.36 -23.26
N ASP A 202 17.86 9.14 -22.78
CA ASP A 202 18.72 9.97 -23.61
C ASP A 202 19.90 9.12 -24.09
N GLY A 203 19.62 8.25 -25.07
CA GLY A 203 20.51 7.14 -25.46
C GLY A 203 21.80 7.56 -26.18
N SER A 204 22.18 8.83 -26.15
CA SER A 204 23.37 9.32 -26.85
C SER A 204 24.63 9.39 -25.99
N THR A 205 24.53 9.49 -24.66
CA THR A 205 25.71 9.63 -23.81
C THR A 205 25.57 9.03 -22.41
N TRP A 206 26.67 8.53 -21.85
CA TRP A 206 26.79 8.03 -20.49
C TRP A 206 28.09 8.51 -19.82
N SER A 207 28.21 8.23 -18.52
CA SER A 207 29.46 8.44 -17.77
C SER A 207 30.25 7.15 -17.66
N THR A 208 31.57 7.27 -17.70
CA THR A 208 32.49 6.19 -17.32
C THR A 208 33.35 6.65 -16.16
N TRP A 209 33.83 5.71 -15.34
CA TRP A 209 34.71 6.01 -14.21
C TRP A 209 36.01 5.22 -14.33
N HIS A 210 37.12 5.89 -14.06
CA HIS A 210 38.43 5.25 -13.94
C HIS A 210 39.13 5.73 -12.67
N TYR A 211 40.07 4.92 -12.16
CA TYR A 211 40.79 5.28 -10.96
C TYR A 211 42.07 6.04 -11.33
N ASN A 212 42.28 7.20 -10.72
CA ASN A 212 43.48 8.02 -10.90
C ASN A 212 44.40 7.88 -9.67
N PHE A 213 45.56 7.24 -9.84
CA PHE A 213 46.52 7.02 -8.75
C PHE A 213 47.26 8.28 -8.30
N THR A 214 47.44 9.27 -9.18
CA THR A 214 48.08 10.54 -8.80
C THR A 214 47.20 11.30 -7.80
N GLY A 215 45.87 11.20 -7.95
CA GLY A 215 44.90 11.83 -7.05
C GLY A 215 44.35 10.91 -5.95
N GLY A 216 44.50 9.59 -6.08
CA GLY A 216 43.88 8.62 -5.16
C GLY A 216 42.34 8.62 -5.21
N VAL A 217 41.76 8.95 -6.37
CA VAL A 217 40.31 9.17 -6.52
C VAL A 217 39.75 8.48 -7.77
N TRP A 218 38.46 8.16 -7.74
CA TRP A 218 37.71 7.82 -8.95
C TRP A 218 37.38 9.09 -9.72
N VAL A 219 37.70 9.11 -11.01
CA VAL A 219 37.45 10.22 -11.92
C VAL A 219 36.31 9.84 -12.85
N GLU A 220 35.26 10.66 -12.86
CA GLU A 220 34.16 10.57 -13.81
C GLU A 220 34.55 11.22 -15.14
N VAL A 221 34.24 10.55 -16.24
CA VAL A 221 34.28 11.09 -17.60
C VAL A 221 32.86 11.05 -18.15
N THR A 222 32.22 12.20 -18.26
CA THR A 222 30.84 12.34 -18.73
C THR A 222 30.76 12.40 -20.26
N GLY A 223 29.55 12.31 -20.82
CA GLY A 223 29.32 12.56 -22.25
C GLY A 223 29.88 11.49 -23.20
N GLN A 224 30.19 10.30 -22.71
CA GLN A 224 30.73 9.21 -23.52
C GLN A 224 29.63 8.61 -24.38
N SER A 225 29.88 8.45 -25.68
CA SER A 225 28.95 7.82 -26.63
C SER A 225 29.51 6.52 -27.23
N ALA A 226 30.71 6.11 -26.79
CA ALA A 226 31.34 4.85 -27.16
C ALA A 226 32.19 4.30 -26.00
N VAL A 227 32.25 2.99 -25.88
CA VAL A 227 33.16 2.27 -24.99
C VAL A 227 34.58 2.46 -25.50
N SER A 228 35.53 2.74 -24.60
CA SER A 228 36.93 2.91 -24.98
C SER A 228 37.50 1.64 -25.60
N ASN A 229 38.05 1.78 -26.81
CA ASN A 229 38.77 0.72 -27.52
C ASN A 229 40.29 0.94 -27.54
N THR A 230 40.79 1.92 -26.78
CA THR A 230 42.22 2.21 -26.67
C THR A 230 42.75 1.95 -25.26
N GLN A 231 41.91 2.07 -24.23
CA GLN A 231 42.34 2.05 -22.83
C GLN A 231 41.33 1.33 -21.93
N TYR A 232 41.83 0.72 -20.86
CA TYR A 232 40.99 0.13 -19.81
C TYR A 232 41.54 0.49 -18.42
N ASN A 233 40.67 0.43 -17.40
CA ASN A 233 41.08 0.70 -16.03
C ASN A 233 41.75 -0.53 -15.40
N ASN A 234 43.04 -0.42 -15.08
CA ASN A 234 43.85 -1.42 -14.39
C ASN A 234 44.38 -0.86 -13.07
N ILE A 235 43.68 -1.12 -11.97
CA ILE A 235 44.13 -0.68 -10.64
C ILE A 235 45.44 -1.34 -10.20
N GLY A 236 45.81 -2.50 -10.75
CA GLY A 236 47.08 -3.16 -10.45
C GLY A 236 48.30 -2.54 -11.13
N SER A 237 48.10 -1.58 -12.05
CA SER A 237 49.20 -0.93 -12.78
C SER A 237 49.94 0.13 -11.98
N GLY A 238 49.34 0.66 -10.91
CA GLY A 238 49.83 1.84 -10.21
C GLY A 238 49.58 3.17 -10.92
N THR A 239 48.98 3.16 -12.12
CA THR A 239 48.60 4.37 -12.89
C THR A 239 47.10 4.46 -13.16
N GLY A 240 46.37 3.34 -13.10
CA GLY A 240 44.94 3.28 -13.36
C GLY A 240 44.66 2.98 -14.83
N LEU A 241 44.51 4.00 -15.67
CA LEU A 241 44.33 3.80 -17.12
C LEU A 241 45.60 3.28 -17.78
N VAL A 242 45.44 2.25 -18.62
CA VAL A 242 46.51 1.67 -19.43
C VAL A 242 45.99 1.32 -20.83
N ASN A 243 46.88 1.29 -21.81
CA ASN A 243 46.51 0.97 -23.19
C ASN A 243 46.10 -0.50 -23.35
N LEU A 244 45.11 -0.75 -24.20
CA LEU A 244 44.75 -2.09 -24.63
C LEU A 244 45.90 -2.68 -25.48
N THR A 245 46.19 -3.95 -25.24
CA THR A 245 47.15 -4.75 -26.02
C THR A 245 46.39 -5.70 -26.95
N SER A 246 47.12 -6.34 -27.87
CA SER A 246 46.60 -7.44 -28.68
C SER A 246 45.84 -8.46 -27.81
N ASN A 247 44.69 -8.93 -28.29
CA ASN A 247 43.80 -9.90 -27.62
C ASN A 247 42.96 -9.39 -26.44
N ARG A 248 42.73 -8.09 -26.32
CA ARG A 248 41.76 -7.53 -25.37
C ARG A 248 40.70 -6.73 -26.10
N TYR A 249 39.45 -7.05 -25.85
CA TYR A 249 38.30 -6.49 -26.56
C TYR A 249 37.27 -6.01 -25.54
N ALA A 250 36.64 -4.88 -25.82
CA ALA A 250 35.40 -4.50 -25.18
C ALA A 250 34.25 -5.19 -25.94
N VAL A 251 33.35 -5.84 -25.21
CA VAL A 251 32.08 -6.37 -25.72
C VAL A 251 30.98 -5.67 -24.95
#